data_AF-A0A8I5Y9H6-F1
#
_entry.id   AF-A0A8I5Y9H6-F1
#
_cell.length_a   1.000
_cell.length_b   1.000
_cell.length_c   1.000
_cell.angle_alpha   90.00
_cell.angle_beta   90.00
_cell.angle_gamma   90.00
#
_symmetry.space_group_name_H-M   'P 1'
#
loop_
_entity.id
_entity.type
_entity.pdbx_description
1 polymer ?
#
loop_
_entity_poly.entity_id
_entity_poly.type
_entity_poly.pdbx_seq_one_letter_code
_entity_poly.pdbx_strand_id
1 'polypeptide(L)'
;MAEKQAGLAGEPNPDCTVTAKAGPEVSSPGTSESRDYDSNCVFCRVAAGQEPETELLYCENKDLVCFKDIKPAALHHYLVVPKKHIGSCKDLNKDHIEMVESMVTVGKTILERNNFTDFTDVRCVFCLS
;
A
#
# COMPACT_ATOMS: atom_id res chain seq x y z
N MET A 1 -6.22 50.68 5.26
CA MET A 1 -6.22 50.37 3.81
C MET A 1 -7.16 49.20 3.62
N ALA A 2 -8.44 49.52 3.58
CA ALA A 2 -9.49 48.58 3.22
C ALA A 2 -9.56 48.48 1.69
N GLU A 3 -10.39 47.55 1.23
CA GLU A 3 -11.02 47.51 -0.09
C GLU A 3 -10.26 46.78 -1.20
N LYS A 4 -10.74 45.58 -1.50
CA LYS A 4 -11.07 45.21 -2.87
C LYS A 4 -12.30 44.31 -2.88
N GLN A 5 -13.42 44.92 -3.26
CA GLN A 5 -14.70 44.29 -3.57
C GLN A 5 -14.64 43.56 -4.91
N ALA A 6 -15.39 42.47 -5.02
CA ALA A 6 -16.03 42.05 -6.28
C ALA A 6 -17.40 41.44 -5.94
N GLY A 7 -18.47 42.17 -6.25
CA GLY A 7 -19.79 41.58 -6.55
C GLY A 7 -19.80 41.04 -7.99
N LEU A 8 -20.83 40.39 -8.54
CA LEU A 8 -22.24 40.30 -8.17
C LEU A 8 -22.87 39.07 -8.86
N ALA A 9 -24.04 38.66 -8.37
CA ALA A 9 -24.83 37.46 -8.67
C ALA A 9 -25.49 37.38 -10.07
N GLY A 10 -26.02 36.19 -10.40
CA GLY A 10 -27.16 36.04 -11.32
C GLY A 10 -27.31 34.65 -11.97
N GLU A 11 -28.16 33.78 -11.40
CA GLU A 11 -28.90 32.73 -12.12
C GLU A 11 -30.25 33.32 -12.59
N PRO A 12 -30.95 32.86 -13.67
CA PRO A 12 -31.59 31.52 -13.72
C PRO A 12 -31.77 30.84 -15.10
N ASN A 13 -32.12 29.54 -15.03
CA ASN A 13 -32.60 28.61 -16.08
C ASN A 13 -33.93 29.04 -16.73
N PRO A 14 -34.32 28.59 -17.97
CA PRO A 14 -35.08 27.31 -18.09
C PRO A 14 -35.06 26.55 -19.46
N ASP A 15 -35.43 25.26 -19.38
CA ASP A 15 -36.24 24.40 -20.31
C ASP A 15 -35.78 24.14 -21.77
N CYS A 16 -35.29 22.92 -22.09
CA CYS A 16 -36.01 21.75 -22.67
C CYS A 16 -36.33 21.90 -24.19
N THR A 17 -35.86 21.03 -25.10
CA THR A 17 -36.57 19.76 -25.40
C THR A 17 -35.81 18.85 -26.38
N VAL A 18 -35.87 17.53 -26.10
CA VAL A 18 -36.13 16.38 -27.02
C VAL A 18 -35.03 15.96 -28.02
N THR A 19 -34.68 14.68 -28.27
CA THR A 19 -34.98 13.33 -27.76
C THR A 19 -34.08 12.34 -28.55
N ALA A 20 -33.66 11.22 -27.93
CA ALA A 20 -33.73 9.84 -28.46
C ALA A 20 -32.54 8.91 -28.07
N LYS A 21 -32.69 8.27 -26.91
CA LYS A 21 -32.72 6.81 -26.69
C LYS A 21 -31.53 5.93 -27.16
N ALA A 22 -30.74 5.47 -26.19
CA ALA A 22 -30.38 4.05 -26.01
C ALA A 22 -29.94 3.77 -24.55
N GLY A 23 -30.66 2.86 -23.88
CA GLY A 23 -30.20 1.95 -22.80
C GLY A 23 -29.45 2.49 -21.56
N PRO A 24 -29.98 2.29 -20.34
CA PRO A 24 -29.30 2.59 -19.10
C PRO A 24 -28.63 1.34 -18.50
N GLU A 25 -27.32 1.36 -18.32
CA GLU A 25 -26.72 0.79 -17.11
C GLU A 25 -25.42 1.53 -16.80
N VAL A 26 -25.60 2.47 -15.88
CA VAL A 26 -24.57 3.14 -15.10
C VAL A 26 -23.79 2.07 -14.34
N SER A 27 -22.56 1.79 -14.74
CA SER A 27 -21.53 1.39 -13.80
C SER A 27 -20.83 2.67 -13.36
N SER A 28 -21.24 3.15 -12.20
CA SER A 28 -20.72 4.29 -11.45
C SER A 28 -19.21 4.46 -11.58
N PRO A 29 -18.66 5.68 -11.45
CA PRO A 29 -17.30 5.84 -10.95
C PRO A 29 -17.34 5.33 -9.51
N GLY A 30 -17.09 4.04 -9.34
CA GLY A 30 -17.05 3.40 -8.04
C GLY A 30 -15.88 4.02 -7.29
N THR A 31 -16.18 4.75 -6.23
CA THR A 31 -15.27 4.97 -5.11
C THR A 31 -14.64 3.61 -4.79
N SER A 32 -13.38 3.41 -5.17
CA SER A 32 -12.69 2.14 -4.92
C SER A 32 -12.24 2.14 -3.47
N GLU A 33 -13.19 1.93 -2.56
CA GLU A 33 -12.93 1.70 -1.15
C GLU A 33 -11.99 0.49 -1.04
N SER A 34 -10.87 0.73 -0.37
CA SER A 34 -9.65 -0.06 -0.43
C SER A 34 -9.76 -1.36 0.36
N ARG A 35 -9.42 -2.48 -0.27
CA ARG A 35 -9.16 -3.74 0.45
C ARG A 35 -7.72 -3.72 0.96
N ASP A 36 -7.45 -2.87 1.94
CA ASP A 36 -6.11 -2.80 2.56
C ASP A 36 -5.79 -4.03 3.42
N TYR A 37 -6.78 -4.84 3.78
CA TYR A 37 -6.62 -5.98 4.69
C TYR A 37 -7.53 -7.15 4.30
N ASP A 38 -6.99 -8.37 4.29
CA ASP A 38 -7.74 -9.62 4.10
C ASP A 38 -7.53 -10.55 5.30
N SER A 39 -8.62 -10.93 5.99
CA SER A 39 -8.59 -11.78 7.19
C SER A 39 -8.13 -13.24 6.93
N ASN A 40 -8.23 -13.72 5.69
CA ASN A 40 -7.74 -15.03 5.29
C ASN A 40 -6.25 -14.99 4.92
N CYS A 41 -5.66 -13.81 4.75
CA CYS A 41 -4.24 -13.65 4.49
C CYS A 41 -3.43 -13.63 5.79
N VAL A 42 -2.54 -14.61 5.95
CA VAL A 42 -1.63 -14.69 7.12
C VAL A 42 -0.80 -13.41 7.29
N PHE A 43 -0.33 -12.81 6.19
CA PHE A 43 0.49 -11.62 6.23
C PHE A 43 -0.28 -10.38 6.72
N CYS A 44 -1.57 -10.27 6.38
CA CYS A 44 -2.42 -9.22 6.90
C CYS A 44 -2.58 -9.34 8.42
N ARG A 45 -2.79 -10.56 8.94
CA ARG A 45 -2.87 -10.80 10.39
C ARG A 45 -1.57 -10.46 11.12
N VAL A 46 -0.42 -10.82 10.55
CA VAL A 46 0.90 -10.41 11.07
C VAL A 46 1.03 -8.89 11.07
N ALA A 47 0.69 -8.21 9.97
CA ALA A 47 0.77 -6.75 9.87
C ALA A 47 -0.18 -6.02 10.83
N ALA A 48 -1.28 -6.66 11.22
CA ALA A 48 -2.21 -6.18 12.24
C ALA A 48 -1.79 -6.54 13.68
N GLY A 49 -0.68 -7.25 13.87
CA GLY A 49 -0.19 -7.67 15.19
C GLY A 49 -1.05 -8.75 15.86
N GLN A 50 -1.79 -9.54 15.08
CA GLN A 50 -2.66 -10.61 15.59
C GLN A 50 -1.94 -11.94 15.79
N GLU A 51 -0.68 -12.05 15.34
CA GLU A 51 0.15 -13.25 15.48
C GLU A 51 1.18 -13.02 16.61
N PRO A 52 0.92 -13.46 17.85
CA PRO A 52 1.75 -13.13 19.01
C PRO A 52 3.14 -13.80 18.99
N GLU A 53 3.30 -14.87 18.22
CA GLU A 53 4.58 -15.58 18.06
C GLU A 53 5.53 -14.85 17.08
N THR A 54 5.02 -13.89 16.30
CA THR A 54 5.82 -13.14 15.33
C THR A 54 6.27 -11.81 15.91
N GLU A 55 7.57 -11.70 16.17
CA GLU A 55 8.18 -10.45 16.62
C GLU A 55 8.25 -9.44 15.46
N LEU A 56 7.45 -8.37 15.55
CA LEU A 56 7.52 -7.25 14.62
C LEU A 56 8.74 -6.38 14.93
N LEU A 57 9.60 -6.22 13.93
CA LEU A 57 10.74 -5.31 13.94
C LEU A 57 10.27 -3.92 13.52
N TYR A 58 10.53 -2.94 14.37
CA TYR A 58 10.20 -1.55 14.07
C TYR A 58 10.99 -1.05 12.85
N CYS A 59 10.25 -0.53 11.86
CA CYS A 59 10.79 0.18 10.70
C CYS A 59 10.22 1.59 10.63
N GLU A 60 10.96 2.52 10.01
CA GLU A 60 10.57 3.93 9.91
C GLU A 60 9.32 4.14 9.04
N ASN A 61 9.14 3.27 8.03
CA ASN A 61 7.98 3.31 7.14
C ASN A 61 6.73 2.75 7.84
N LYS A 62 5.66 3.56 7.89
CA LYS A 62 4.38 3.21 8.55
C LYS A 62 3.54 2.23 7.75
N ASP A 63 3.73 2.21 6.43
CA ASP A 63 3.00 1.36 5.48
C ASP A 63 3.63 -0.03 5.32
N LEU A 64 4.78 -0.26 5.95
CA LEU A 64 5.51 -1.52 5.92
C LEU A 64 5.61 -2.11 7.32
N VAL A 65 5.72 -3.43 7.37
CA VAL A 65 6.10 -4.17 8.58
C VAL A 65 7.26 -5.08 8.23
N CYS A 66 8.16 -5.26 9.19
CA CYS A 66 9.28 -6.18 9.08
C CYS A 66 9.20 -7.18 10.22
N PHE A 67 9.47 -8.45 9.96
CA PHE A 67 9.48 -9.50 10.99
C PHE A 67 10.40 -10.64 10.60
N LYS A 68 10.77 -11.47 11.58
CA LYS A 68 11.60 -12.66 11.34
C LYS A 68 10.76 -13.78 10.73
N ASP A 69 11.34 -14.49 9.77
CA ASP A 69 10.73 -15.72 9.26
C ASP A 69 10.69 -16.79 10.37
N ILE A 70 9.60 -17.56 10.44
CA ILE A 70 9.43 -18.67 11.39
C ILE A 70 10.36 -19.85 11.10
N LYS A 71 10.76 -20.04 9.83
CA LYS A 71 11.70 -21.05 9.34
C LYS A 71 12.82 -20.34 8.57
N PRO A 72 13.73 -19.64 9.26
CA PRO A 72 14.76 -18.86 8.60
C PRO A 72 15.75 -19.76 7.83
N ALA A 73 16.00 -19.42 6.57
CA ALA A 73 16.98 -20.12 5.72
C ALA A 73 18.41 -19.58 5.89
N ALA A 74 18.58 -18.48 6.65
CA ALA A 74 19.85 -17.83 6.94
C ALA A 74 19.83 -17.21 8.35
N LEU A 75 21.01 -16.91 8.90
CA LEU A 75 21.13 -16.30 10.23
C LEU A 75 20.36 -14.98 10.35
N HIS A 76 20.40 -14.17 9.28
CA HIS A 76 19.62 -12.95 9.15
C HIS A 76 18.61 -13.15 8.02
N HIS A 77 17.38 -13.56 8.36
CA HIS A 77 16.29 -13.74 7.42
C HIS A 77 15.05 -12.99 7.91
N TYR A 78 14.73 -11.90 7.20
CA TYR A 78 13.62 -11.02 7.54
C TYR A 78 12.66 -10.89 6.36
N LEU A 79 11.38 -10.81 6.67
CA LEU A 79 10.30 -10.57 5.73
C LEU A 79 9.84 -9.13 5.89
N VAL A 80 9.98 -8.34 4.82
CA VAL A 80 9.42 -6.99 4.73
C VAL A 80 8.14 -7.11 3.92
N VAL A 81 7.02 -6.67 4.49
CA VAL A 81 5.68 -6.86 3.92
C VAL A 81 4.90 -5.56 4.01
N PRO A 82 4.16 -5.16 2.96
CA PRO A 82 3.28 -3.99 3.03
C PRO A 82 2.06 -4.29 3.90
N LYS A 83 1.60 -3.29 4.63
CA LYS A 83 0.36 -3.40 5.43
C LYS A 83 -0.86 -3.49 4.55
N LYS A 84 -0.80 -2.87 3.37
CA LYS A 84 -1.80 -2.98 2.32
C LYS A 84 -1.72 -4.36 1.67
N HIS A 85 -2.85 -5.06 1.64
CA HIS A 85 -2.96 -6.36 0.99
C HIS A 85 -2.73 -6.26 -0.52
N ILE A 86 -1.80 -7.08 -1.03
CA ILE A 86 -1.55 -7.30 -2.45
C ILE A 86 -1.62 -8.82 -2.65
N GLY A 87 -2.61 -9.28 -3.43
CA GLY A 87 -2.92 -10.70 -3.55
C GLY A 87 -1.80 -11.52 -4.20
N SER A 88 -1.21 -10.99 -5.26
CA SER A 88 -0.09 -11.61 -5.97
C SER A 88 0.84 -10.55 -6.57
N CYS A 89 2.06 -10.95 -6.94
CA CYS A 89 2.96 -10.08 -7.70
C CYS A 89 2.38 -9.65 -9.06
N LYS A 90 1.34 -10.33 -9.58
CA LYS A 90 0.61 -9.91 -10.79
C LYS A 90 -0.19 -8.62 -10.60
N ASP A 91 -0.55 -8.30 -9.35
CA ASP A 91 -1.30 -7.10 -9.00
C ASP A 91 -0.39 -5.87 -8.81
N LEU A 92 0.93 -6.06 -8.86
CA LEU A 92 1.89 -4.97 -8.83
C LEU A 92 1.85 -4.17 -10.13
N ASN A 93 1.85 -2.86 -9.99
CA ASN A 93 1.82 -1.90 -11.09
C ASN A 93 2.79 -0.74 -10.82
N LYS A 94 2.83 0.25 -11.71
CA LYS A 94 3.75 1.39 -11.62
C LYS A 94 3.53 2.26 -10.37
N ASP A 95 2.32 2.31 -9.83
CA ASP A 95 2.00 3.05 -8.61
C ASP A 95 2.64 2.42 -7.35
N HIS A 96 3.09 1.17 -7.44
CA HIS A 96 3.72 0.46 -6.32
C HIS A 96 5.25 0.57 -6.32
N ILE A 97 5.86 1.28 -7.28
CA ILE A 97 7.32 1.36 -7.41
C ILE A 97 7.95 1.93 -6.13
N GLU A 98 7.43 3.06 -5.64
CA GLU A 98 7.95 3.73 -4.43
C GLU A 98 7.85 2.85 -3.18
N MET A 99 6.79 2.04 -3.09
CA MET A 99 6.62 1.08 -2.00
C MET A 99 7.70 0.00 -2.05
N VAL A 100 7.96 -0.57 -3.23
CA VAL A 100 8.99 -1.61 -3.39
C VAL A 100 10.39 -1.06 -3.11
N GLU A 101 10.69 0.15 -3.57
CA GLU A 101 11.95 0.85 -3.25
C GLU A 101 12.10 1.07 -1.73
N SER A 102 11.01 1.45 -1.07
CA SER A 102 10.96 1.60 0.39
C SER A 102 11.20 0.27 1.11
N MET A 103 10.67 -0.84 0.59
CA MET A 103 10.90 -2.18 1.17
C MET A 103 12.37 -2.57 1.13
N VAL A 104 13.06 -2.31 0.02
CA VAL A 104 14.51 -2.56 -0.11
C VAL A 104 15.29 -1.70 0.89
N THR A 105 14.93 -0.43 1.01
CA THR A 105 15.58 0.51 1.94
C THR A 105 15.40 0.04 3.39
N VAL A 106 14.17 -0.29 3.79
CA VAL A 106 13.86 -0.83 5.11
C VAL A 106 14.63 -2.11 5.39
N GLY A 107 14.68 -3.04 4.45
CA GLY A 107 15.42 -4.30 4.60
C GLY A 107 16.91 -4.06 4.92
N LYS A 108 17.55 -3.12 4.22
CA LYS A 108 18.94 -2.74 4.49
C LYS A 108 19.12 -2.12 5.87
N THR A 109 18.26 -1.17 6.24
CA THR A 109 18.33 -0.52 7.57
C THR A 109 18.16 -1.51 8.71
N ILE A 110 17.28 -2.52 8.56
CA ILE A 110 17.09 -3.56 9.56
C ILE A 110 18.33 -4.46 9.67
N LEU A 111 18.96 -4.80 8.54
CA LEU A 111 20.23 -5.55 8.54
C LEU A 111 21.33 -4.76 9.26
N GLU A 112 21.51 -3.48 8.95
CA GLU A 112 22.49 -2.60 9.62
C GLU A 112 22.25 -2.55 11.13
N ARG A 113 21.00 -2.35 11.54
CA ARG A 113 20.61 -2.29 12.96
C ARG A 113 20.90 -3.59 13.71
N ASN A 114 20.85 -4.72 13.02
CA ASN A 114 21.14 -6.04 13.59
C ASN A 114 22.62 -6.45 13.42
N ASN A 115 23.53 -5.47 13.25
CA ASN A 115 24.98 -5.64 13.16
C ASN A 115 25.45 -6.44 11.94
N PHE A 116 24.67 -6.45 10.86
CA PHE A 116 25.10 -7.04 9.61
C PHE A 116 25.90 -6.02 8.78
N THR A 117 27.16 -6.33 8.50
CA THR A 117 28.12 -5.38 7.91
C THR A 117 28.52 -5.68 6.47
N ASP A 118 28.19 -6.87 5.94
CA ASP A 118 28.59 -7.28 4.58
C ASP A 118 27.39 -7.38 3.63
N PHE A 119 27.14 -6.32 2.85
CA PHE A 119 26.02 -6.28 1.89
C PHE A 119 26.27 -7.05 0.59
N THR A 120 27.44 -7.69 0.45
CA THR A 120 27.85 -8.39 -0.76
C THR A 120 27.00 -9.64 -1.02
N ASP A 121 26.56 -10.32 0.03
CA ASP A 121 25.72 -11.53 -0.03
C ASP A 121 24.27 -11.29 0.46
N VAL A 122 23.69 -10.12 0.16
CA VAL A 122 22.29 -9.85 0.49
C VAL A 122 21.40 -10.13 -0.71
N ARG A 123 20.40 -10.99 -0.50
CA ARG A 123 19.40 -11.33 -1.53
C ARG A 123 18.02 -10.84 -1.10
N CYS A 124 17.44 -9.96 -1.90
CA CYS A 124 16.03 -9.59 -1.81
C CYS A 124 15.25 -10.40 -2.85
N VAL A 125 14.31 -11.22 -2.41
CA VAL A 125 13.59 -12.15 -3.28
C VAL A 125 12.09 -11.99 -3.07
N PHE A 126 11.32 -12.01 -4.15
CA PHE A 126 9.87 -12.20 -4.10
C PHE A 126 9.55 -13.69 -4.07
N CYS A 127 8.79 -14.12 -3.08
CA CYS A 127 8.26 -15.49 -3.06
C CYS A 127 7.02 -15.55 -3.97
N LEU A 128 7.14 -16.25 -5.10
CA LEU A 128 6.04 -16.49 -6.04
C LEU A 128 5.58 -17.95 -5.85
N SER A 129 4.36 -18.15 -5.37
CA SER A 129 3.71 -19.46 -5.22
C SER A 129 2.65 -19.71 -6.30
#